data_AF-A0A916NA21-F1
#
_entry.id   AF-A0A916NA21-F1
#
_cell.length_a   1.000
_cell.length_b   1.000
_cell.length_c   1.000
_cell.angle_alpha   90.00
_cell.angle_beta   90.00
_cell.angle_gamma   90.00
#
_symmetry.space_group_name_H-M   'P 1'
#
loop_
_entity.id
_entity.type
_entity.pdbx_description
1 polymer ?
#
loop_
_entity_poly.entity_id
_entity_poly.type
_entity_poly.pdbx_seq_one_letter_code
_entity_poly.pdbx_strand_id
1 'polypeptide(L)' 'MPIGRTDANLFFQLISRSYERGPMILTNDQNFGDCGETFGDRAIVTAIIDRLPHHAVTLNTRGDQYRLKII' A
#
# COMPACT_ATOMS: atom_id res chain seq x y z
N MET A 1 10.12 5.41 9.67
CA MET A 1 11.34 4.77 9.18
C MET A 1 11.04 4.22 7.80
N PRO A 2 11.87 4.51 6.77
CA PRO A 2 11.68 3.92 5.46
C PRO A 2 11.90 2.40 5.54
N ILE A 3 11.06 1.66 4.84
CA ILE A 3 11.13 0.20 4.74
C ILE A 3 12.42 -0.13 3.96
N GLY A 4 13.20 -1.09 4.45
CA GLY A 4 14.40 -1.53 3.73
C GLY A 4 14.04 -2.21 2.41
N ARG A 5 14.93 -2.16 1.41
CA ARG A 5 14.69 -2.77 0.09
C ARG A 5 14.29 -4.26 0.17
N THR A 6 14.88 -5.00 1.11
CA THR A 6 14.52 -6.41 1.37
C THR A 6 13.07 -6.56 1.83
N ASP A 7 12.64 -5.71 2.76
CA ASP A 7 11.29 -5.73 3.32
C ASP A 7 10.25 -5.31 2.27
N ALA A 8 10.60 -4.34 1.41
CA ALA A 8 9.78 -3.93 0.27
C ALA A 8 9.59 -5.08 -0.73
N ASN A 9 10.65 -5.86 -0.99
CA ASN A 9 10.56 -7.06 -1.82
C ASN A 9 9.70 -8.16 -1.20
N LEU A 10 9.78 -8.39 0.12
CA LEU A 10 8.93 -9.35 0.82
C LEU A 10 7.46 -8.92 0.76
N PHE A 11 7.19 -7.63 0.93
CA PHE A 11 5.86 -7.07 0.80
C PHE A 11 5.28 -7.24 -0.61
N PHE A 12 6.09 -7.00 -1.65
CA PHE A 12 5.70 -7.26 -3.04
C PHE A 12 5.37 -8.74 -3.31
N GLN A 13 6.17 -9.67 -2.76
CA GLN A 13 5.90 -11.10 -2.87
C GLN A 13 4.60 -11.50 -2.16
N LEU A 14 4.32 -10.91 -1.00
CA LEU A 14 3.08 -11.14 -0.24
C LEU A 14 1.86 -10.72 -1.07
N ILE A 15 1.89 -9.50 -1.61
CA ILE A 15 0.81 -8.98 -2.47
C ILE A 15 0.63 -9.89 -3.69
N SER A 16 1.71 -10.23 -4.38
CA SER A 16 1.67 -11.08 -5.57
C SER A 16 1.07 -12.47 -5.28
N ARG A 17 1.41 -13.09 -4.14
CA ARG A 17 0.83 -14.39 -3.74
C ARG A 17 -0.64 -14.29 -3.34
N SER A 18 -1.03 -13.19 -2.72
CA SER A 18 -2.43 -12.98 -2.33
C SER A 18 -3.34 -12.73 -3.53
N TYR A 19 -2.82 -12.05 -4.56
CA TYR A 19 -3.53 -11.77 -5.81
C TYR A 19 -4.06 -13.05 -6.48
N GLU A 20 -3.26 -14.12 -6.48
CA GLU A 20 -3.64 -15.41 -7.07
C GLU A 20 -4.57 -16.24 -6.18
N ARG A 21 -4.77 -15.86 -4.90
CA ARG A 21 -5.45 -16.68 -3.89
C ARG A 21 -6.76 -16.11 -3.36
N GLY A 22 -6.99 -14.80 -3.38
CA GLY A 22 -8.23 -14.20 -2.89
C GLY A 22 -8.17 -12.69 -2.63
N PRO A 23 -9.29 -12.09 -2.17
CA PRO A 23 -9.36 -10.64 -1.94
C PRO A 23 -8.47 -10.20 -0.77
N MET A 24 -7.78 -9.07 -0.93
CA MET A 24 -6.94 -8.43 0.09
C MET A 24 -7.38 -6.97 0.27
N ILE A 25 -7.44 -6.52 1.53
CA ILE A 25 -7.65 -5.11 1.87
C ILE A 25 -6.31 -4.54 2.33
N LEU A 26 -5.87 -3.46 1.67
CA LEU A 26 -4.68 -2.72 2.05
C LEU A 26 -5.09 -1.30 2.46
N THR A 27 -4.65 -0.87 3.65
CA THR A 27 -4.84 0.50 4.14
C THR A 27 -3.49 1.18 4.28
N ASN A 28 -3.33 2.36 3.70
CA ASN A 28 -2.17 3.19 3.88
C ASN A 28 -2.59 4.59 4.34
N ASP A 29 -1.82 5.17 5.25
CA ASP A 29 -2.04 6.52 5.78
C ASP A 29 -1.50 7.62 4.83
N GLN A 30 -0.61 7.27 3.92
CA GLN A 30 -0.10 8.13 2.85
C GLN A 30 -0.78 7.87 1.51
N ASN A 31 -0.81 8.90 0.68
CA ASN A 31 -1.27 8.75 -0.69
C ASN A 31 -0.25 7.95 -1.53
N PHE A 32 -0.72 7.30 -2.59
CA PHE A 32 0.13 6.48 -3.45
C PHE A 32 1.30 7.25 -4.09
N GLY A 33 1.13 8.56 -4.35
CA GLY A 33 2.20 9.42 -4.87
C GLY A 33 3.36 9.64 -3.88
N ASP A 34 3.07 9.54 -2.58
CA ASP A 34 4.03 9.78 -1.49
C ASP A 34 4.63 8.47 -0.96
N CYS A 35 4.02 7.32 -1.26
CA CYS A 35 4.53 5.98 -0.91
C CYS A 35 5.96 5.71 -1.37
N GLY A 36 6.42 6.36 -2.45
CA GLY A 36 7.78 6.17 -2.97
C GLY A 36 8.87 6.40 -1.94
N GLU A 37 8.68 7.35 -1.02
CA GLU A 37 9.64 7.65 0.05
C GLU A 37 9.61 6.62 1.17
N THR A 38 8.42 6.08 1.48
CA THR A 38 8.22 5.11 2.56
C THR A 38 8.75 3.71 2.21
N PHE A 39 8.65 3.32 0.94
CA PHE A 39 9.18 2.04 0.45
C PHE A 39 10.63 2.11 -0.03
N GLY A 40 11.24 3.30 -0.02
CA GLY A 40 12.63 3.53 -0.43
C GLY A 40 12.93 3.30 -1.93
N ASP A 41 11.93 2.88 -2.72
CA ASP A 41 12.06 2.63 -4.14
C ASP A 41 10.72 2.87 -4.86
N ARG A 42 10.65 3.96 -5.63
CA ARG A 42 9.48 4.29 -6.45
C ARG A 42 9.13 3.19 -7.45
N ALA A 43 10.11 2.43 -7.96
CA ALA A 43 9.85 1.38 -8.94
C ALA A 43 9.07 0.21 -8.32
N ILE A 44 9.40 -0.17 -7.07
CA ILE A 44 8.68 -1.21 -6.33
C ILE A 44 7.25 -0.77 -6.04
N VAL A 45 7.07 0.48 -5.60
CA VAL A 45 5.76 1.07 -5.34
C VAL A 45 4.90 1.09 -6.59
N THR A 46 5.44 1.54 -7.72
CA THR A 46 4.72 1.50 -9.00
C THR A 46 4.38 0.08 -9.41
N ALA A 47 5.27 -0.91 -9.23
CA ALA A 47 4.98 -2.31 -9.56
C ALA A 47 3.90 -2.93 -8.66
N ILE A 48 3.83 -2.55 -7.39
CA ILE A 48 2.76 -2.91 -6.46
C ILE A 48 1.44 -2.28 -6.93
N ILE A 49 1.47 -0.96 -7.17
CA ILE A 49 0.31 -0.18 -7.61
C ILE A 49 -0.15 -0.58 -9.00
N ASP A 50 0.69 -1.10 -9.88
CA ASP A 50 0.26 -1.57 -11.21
C ASP A 50 -0.49 -2.90 -11.10
N ARG A 51 -0.14 -3.74 -10.12
CA ARG A 51 -0.75 -5.06 -9.88
C ARG A 51 -2.04 -5.02 -9.06
N LEU A 52 -2.21 -4.01 -8.21
CA LEU A 52 -3.45 -3.80 -7.43
C LEU A 52 -4.70 -3.50 -8.31
N PRO A 53 -4.71 -2.50 -9.20
CA PRO A 53 -5.91 -1.94 -9.82
C PRO A 53 -6.49 -2.80 -10.95
N HIS A 54 -5.82 -3.88 -11.37
CA HIS A 54 -6.44 -4.79 -12.33
C HIS A 54 -7.68 -5.50 -11.73
N HIS A 55 -7.79 -5.58 -10.38
CA HIS A 55 -8.98 -6.03 -9.64
C HIS A 55 -9.25 -5.29 -8.31
N ALA A 56 -8.52 -4.21 -7.97
CA ALA A 56 -8.73 -3.47 -6.72
C ALA A 56 -9.63 -2.24 -6.91
N VAL A 57 -10.43 -1.98 -5.87
CA VAL A 57 -11.16 -0.71 -5.71
C VAL A 57 -10.33 0.17 -4.80
N THR A 58 -9.81 1.28 -5.34
CA THR A 58 -9.10 2.27 -4.53
C THR A 58 -10.10 3.15 -3.79
N LEU A 59 -10.11 3.05 -2.46
CA LEU A 59 -10.93 3.90 -1.60
C LEU A 59 -10.05 4.97 -0.96
N ASN A 60 -10.17 6.21 -1.44
CA ASN A 60 -9.50 7.34 -0.80
C ASN A 60 -10.34 7.82 0.38
N THR A 61 -9.92 7.44 1.59
CA THR A 61 -10.62 7.83 2.81
C THR A 61 -10.14 9.21 3.24
N ARG A 62 -10.99 10.23 3.01
CA ARG A 62 -10.80 11.58 3.55
C ARG A 62 -11.81 11.78 4.68
N GLY A 63 -11.32 11.75 5.92
CA GLY A 63 -12.16 11.95 7.08
C GLY A 63 -11.32 12.37 8.29
N ASP A 64 -11.94 13.12 9.20
CA ASP A 64 -11.32 13.43 10.48
C ASP A 64 -10.89 12.15 11.18
N GLN A 65 -9.74 12.20 11.85
CA GLN A 65 -9.25 11.05 12.61
C GLN A 65 -10.29 10.71 13.68
N TYR A 66 -10.93 9.56 13.52
CA TYR A 66 -11.98 9.10 14.43
C TYR A 66 -11.50 9.11 15.88
N ARG A 67 -10.22 8.79 16.11
CA ARG A 67 -9.59 8.79 17.44
C ARG A 67 -9.56 10.17 18.10
N LEU A 68 -9.34 11.26 17.35
CA LEU A 68 -9.33 12.63 17.89
C LEU A 68 -10.72 13.12 18.29
N LYS A 69 -11.77 12.55 17.67
CA LYS A 69 -13.17 12.93 17.92
C LYS A 69 -13.69 12.44 19.27
N ILE A 70 -12.95 11.54 19.94
CA ILE A 70 -13.30 10.92 21.23
C ILE A 70 -12.44 11.45 22.38
N ILE A 71 -11.46 12.34 22.08
CA ILE A 71 -10.59 12.98 23.08
C ILE A 71 -11.19 14.32 23.47
#